data_AF-A0A7W0JSR8-F1
#
_entry.id   AF-A0A7W0JSR8-F1
#
_cell.length_a   1.000
_cell.length_b   1.000
_cell.length_c   1.000
_cell.angle_alpha   90.00
_cell.angle_beta   90.00
_cell.angle_gamma   90.00
#
_symmetry.space_group_name_H-M   'P 1'
#
loop_
_entity.id
_entity.type
_entity.pdbx_description
1 polymer ?
#
loop_
_entity_poly.entity_id
_entity_poly.type
_entity_poly.pdbx_seq_one_letter_code
_entity_poly.pdbx_strand_id
1 'polypeptide(L)'
;MNIKATERTALRQEPNSAPSPRLRISPSPRLTVSPSPHLRISPSPRLRVSVSLLLVLSLLAFSDSGFAQGRRSSRKGSHSTALPKSMSPEARELVERAIDVICTERGKDPKGSHPIDEMQARPSLPVNSAEAVAGAQRAQRLLPVARDLVAASIEKLATEYKVQQTKSFNLSMQRAIGRVQIVRRVKPDMASRDNASVFLRRPQTITFGTIFLAGLPSDEAMISVLAHELVHIADGDGDSLTSLFRAVGNRASGLTGMRIYEQRAEELTCDLVGAMAARSFVSETPDYSSLPSRISRAVQHNCVEDDEGDADHLSPRNTIRALLALSPSFAHELVYGQMPSRSLRSN
;
A
#
# COMPACT_ATOMS: atom_id res chain seq x y z
N MET A 1 20.60 48.58 -84.09
CA MET A 1 20.51 50.02 -84.39
C MET A 1 19.68 50.68 -83.30
N ASN A 2 20.28 51.62 -82.58
CA ASN A 2 19.69 52.42 -81.50
C ASN A 2 18.57 53.34 -82.00
N ILE A 3 17.65 53.72 -81.10
CA ILE A 3 17.17 55.09 -80.76
C ILE A 3 15.99 54.89 -79.77
N LYS A 4 16.21 55.04 -78.46
CA LYS A 4 16.11 56.24 -77.59
C LYS A 4 14.68 56.71 -77.24
N ALA A 5 14.40 56.58 -75.94
CA ALA A 5 13.77 57.53 -75.00
C ALA A 5 12.31 57.97 -75.21
N THR A 6 11.48 57.84 -74.15
CA THR A 6 11.06 59.02 -73.36
C THR A 6 10.61 58.59 -71.96
N GLU A 7 11.23 59.24 -70.98
CA GLU A 7 11.02 59.16 -69.54
C GLU A 7 9.87 60.11 -69.15
N ARG A 8 8.89 59.66 -68.35
CA ARG A 8 7.98 60.54 -67.61
C ARG A 8 8.04 60.20 -66.13
N THR A 9 8.67 61.14 -65.44
CA THR A 9 8.81 61.30 -64.00
C THR A 9 7.43 61.37 -63.33
N ALA A 10 7.13 60.43 -62.44
CA ALA A 10 6.05 60.55 -61.47
C ALA A 10 6.62 60.36 -60.06
N LEU A 11 6.64 61.49 -59.36
CA LEU A 11 6.83 61.76 -57.94
C LEU A 11 6.85 60.57 -56.98
N ARG A 12 7.94 60.55 -56.19
CA ARG A 12 8.09 59.96 -54.85
C ARG A 12 6.80 59.98 -54.03
N GLN A 13 6.45 58.82 -53.49
CA GLN A 13 5.91 58.70 -52.14
C GLN A 13 6.37 57.37 -51.54
N GLU A 14 7.35 57.46 -50.66
CA GLU A 14 7.76 56.39 -49.73
C GLU A 14 6.54 55.94 -48.91
N PRO A 15 6.21 54.64 -48.83
CA PRO A 15 5.27 54.18 -47.84
C PRO A 15 5.97 54.20 -46.47
N ASN A 16 5.60 55.21 -45.66
CA ASN A 16 5.90 55.29 -44.23
C ASN A 16 5.69 53.91 -43.58
N SER A 17 6.79 53.25 -43.22
CA SER A 17 6.81 52.09 -42.36
C SER A 17 6.21 52.47 -41.01
N ALA A 18 4.93 52.16 -40.79
CA ALA A 18 4.29 52.26 -39.49
C ALA A 18 5.08 51.39 -38.49
N PRO A 19 5.42 51.90 -37.30
CA PRO A 19 6.09 51.10 -36.29
C PRO A 19 5.10 50.04 -35.78
N SER A 20 5.47 48.76 -35.91
CA SER A 20 4.74 47.64 -35.33
C SER A 20 4.48 47.92 -33.84
N PRO A 21 3.27 47.62 -33.32
CA PRO A 21 2.97 47.83 -31.91
C PRO A 21 3.87 46.90 -31.09
N ARG A 22 4.78 47.49 -30.32
CA ARG A 22 5.52 46.76 -29.28
C ARG A 22 4.51 46.31 -28.24
N LEU A 23 4.28 44.99 -28.16
CA LEU A 23 3.62 44.36 -27.02
C LEU A 23 4.40 44.71 -25.74
N ARG A 24 3.90 45.68 -24.97
CA ARG A 24 4.31 45.88 -23.59
C ARG A 24 3.77 44.71 -22.79
N ILE A 25 4.62 43.72 -22.53
CA ILE A 25 4.35 42.69 -21.53
C ILE A 25 4.47 43.38 -20.17
N SER A 26 3.33 43.65 -19.55
CA SER A 26 3.28 44.05 -18.14
C SER A 26 3.91 42.93 -17.30
N PRO A 27 4.78 43.25 -16.31
CA PRO A 27 5.22 42.22 -15.37
C PRO A 27 3.99 41.68 -14.65
N SER A 28 3.75 40.37 -14.77
CA SER A 28 2.73 39.71 -13.98
C SER A 28 3.07 39.89 -12.49
N PRO A 29 2.08 40.12 -11.61
CA PRO A 29 2.36 40.17 -10.18
C PRO A 29 3.00 38.84 -9.76
N ARG A 30 4.11 38.92 -9.02
CA ARG A 30 4.71 37.75 -8.40
C ARG A 30 3.67 37.17 -7.45
N LEU A 31 3.13 35.99 -7.79
CA LEU A 31 2.44 35.16 -6.82
C LEU A 31 3.47 34.74 -5.79
N THR A 32 3.46 35.38 -4.63
CA THR A 32 4.00 34.80 -3.40
C THR A 32 3.17 33.55 -3.13
N VAL A 33 3.72 32.40 -3.52
CA VAL A 33 3.24 31.10 -3.05
C VAL A 33 3.57 31.06 -1.56
N SER A 34 2.57 31.33 -0.72
CA SER A 34 2.63 30.96 0.69
C SER A 34 2.96 29.48 0.79
N PRO A 35 3.84 29.04 1.70
CA PRO A 35 4.05 27.62 1.93
C PRO A 35 2.68 27.01 2.25
N SER A 36 2.26 26.03 1.43
CA SER A 36 1.04 25.29 1.70
C SER A 36 1.17 24.65 3.08
N PRO A 37 0.16 24.78 3.96
CA PRO A 37 0.20 24.15 5.26
C PRO A 37 0.26 22.63 5.06
N HIS A 38 1.17 21.99 5.79
CA HIS A 38 1.27 20.54 5.91
C HIS A 38 -0.12 19.88 5.93
N LEU A 39 -0.36 19.02 4.95
CA LEU A 39 -1.60 18.27 4.82
C LEU A 39 -1.66 17.28 5.98
N ARG A 40 -2.41 17.65 7.03
CA ARG A 40 -2.83 16.74 8.09
C ARG A 40 -3.69 15.65 7.46
N ILE A 41 -3.17 14.42 7.48
CA ILE A 41 -3.96 13.20 7.28
C ILE A 41 -5.07 13.24 8.32
N SER A 42 -6.30 13.42 7.86
CA SER A 42 -7.48 13.36 8.71
C SER A 42 -7.85 11.89 8.86
N PRO A 43 -7.85 11.32 10.09
CA PRO A 43 -8.49 10.03 10.29
C PRO A 43 -9.96 10.17 9.88
N SER A 44 -10.45 9.23 9.09
CA SER A 44 -11.87 9.13 8.76
C SER A 44 -12.72 9.35 10.01
N PRO A 45 -13.79 10.18 9.96
CA PRO A 45 -14.59 10.46 11.15
C PRO A 45 -15.39 9.19 11.51
N ARG A 46 -14.82 8.36 12.39
CA ARG A 46 -15.58 7.36 13.15
C ARG A 46 -16.36 8.12 14.21
N LEU A 47 -17.70 7.98 14.21
CA LEU A 47 -18.58 8.51 15.25
C LEU A 47 -18.09 7.99 16.61
N ARG A 48 -17.49 8.87 17.43
CA ARG A 48 -17.24 8.58 18.84
C ARG A 48 -18.55 8.77 19.59
N VAL A 49 -19.16 7.67 20.03
CA VAL A 49 -20.05 7.74 21.19
C VAL A 49 -19.19 8.22 22.35
N SER A 50 -19.57 9.38 22.89
CA SER A 50 -18.75 10.18 23.82
C SER A 50 -18.34 9.42 25.07
N VAL A 51 -17.04 9.49 25.40
CA VAL A 51 -16.38 8.97 26.61
C VAL A 51 -16.82 9.74 27.89
N SER A 52 -17.70 10.73 27.77
CA SER A 52 -18.22 11.49 28.92
C SER A 52 -19.14 10.69 29.84
N LEU A 53 -19.60 9.49 29.47
CA LEU A 53 -20.51 8.69 30.32
C LEU A 53 -19.79 7.70 31.27
N LEU A 54 -18.51 7.39 31.03
CA LEU A 54 -17.75 6.45 31.87
C LEU A 54 -16.98 7.11 33.01
N LEU A 55 -16.68 8.41 32.93
CA LEU A 55 -15.86 9.11 33.92
C LEU A 55 -16.63 9.48 35.21
N VAL A 56 -17.97 9.43 35.18
CA VAL A 56 -18.82 9.78 36.34
C VAL A 56 -19.13 8.55 37.22
N LEU A 57 -18.94 7.33 36.72
CA LEU A 57 -19.22 6.10 37.48
C LEU A 57 -18.04 5.56 38.30
N SER A 58 -16.83 6.12 38.13
CA SER A 58 -15.61 5.68 38.83
C SER A 58 -15.22 6.53 40.05
N LEU A 59 -16.05 7.50 40.47
CA LEU A 59 -15.76 8.37 41.61
C LEU A 59 -16.56 8.09 42.89
N LEU A 60 -17.37 7.01 42.95
CA LEU A 60 -18.21 6.72 44.13
C LEU A 60 -18.15 5.27 44.63
N ALA A 61 -17.02 4.58 44.48
CA ALA A 61 -16.97 3.17 44.88
C ALA A 61 -15.61 2.77 45.49
N PHE A 62 -15.64 2.65 46.82
CA PHE A 62 -14.89 1.73 47.68
C PHE A 62 -13.60 2.20 48.37
N SER A 63 -13.80 2.47 49.67
CA SER A 63 -12.85 2.39 50.76
C SER A 63 -12.45 0.94 51.08
N ASP A 64 -11.17 0.81 51.46
CA ASP A 64 -10.51 -0.07 52.44
C ASP A 64 -10.67 -1.61 52.49
N SER A 65 -9.49 -2.18 52.80
CA SER A 65 -9.15 -3.51 53.40
C SER A 65 -8.62 -4.53 52.38
N GLY A 66 -7.46 -5.17 52.50
CA GLY A 66 -6.50 -5.35 53.59
C GLY A 66 -5.97 -6.80 53.59
N PHE A 67 -4.63 -6.96 53.62
CA PHE A 67 -3.84 -8.16 53.98
C PHE A 67 -3.80 -9.42 53.08
N ALA A 68 -2.60 -9.78 52.58
CA ALA A 68 -1.64 -10.70 53.25
C ALA A 68 -0.70 -11.40 52.24
N GLN A 69 0.61 -11.32 52.50
CA GLN A 69 1.69 -12.03 51.79
C GLN A 69 1.68 -13.54 52.09
N GLY A 70 1.90 -14.34 51.04
CA GLY A 70 2.25 -15.76 51.14
C GLY A 70 3.42 -16.11 50.22
N ARG A 71 4.65 -16.13 50.76
CA ARG A 71 5.84 -16.69 50.12
C ARG A 71 5.73 -18.22 50.08
N ARG A 72 5.84 -18.86 48.90
CA ARG A 72 6.35 -20.24 48.77
C ARG A 72 7.20 -20.42 47.52
N SER A 73 8.28 -21.16 47.72
CA SER A 73 9.42 -21.38 46.84
C SER A 73 9.20 -22.55 45.86
N SER A 74 9.69 -22.34 44.63
CA SER A 74 10.38 -23.28 43.71
C SER A 74 9.83 -24.71 43.53
N ARG A 75 9.53 -25.05 42.27
CA ARG A 75 10.04 -26.28 41.64
C ARG A 75 10.20 -26.11 40.13
N LYS A 76 11.39 -26.48 39.66
CA LYS A 76 11.85 -26.53 38.26
C LYS A 76 10.99 -27.50 37.43
N GLY A 77 10.50 -27.01 36.30
CA GLY A 77 10.03 -27.80 35.16
C GLY A 77 10.54 -27.15 33.89
N SER A 78 11.69 -27.61 33.41
CA SER A 78 12.35 -27.10 32.20
C SER A 78 11.75 -27.78 30.98
N HIS A 79 10.77 -27.14 30.34
CA HIS A 79 10.53 -27.22 28.89
C HIS A 79 9.73 -25.97 28.46
N SER A 80 10.38 -24.81 28.51
CA SER A 80 9.91 -23.67 27.71
C SER A 80 10.42 -23.86 26.30
N THR A 81 9.57 -24.32 25.40
CA THR A 81 9.70 -24.03 23.97
C THR A 81 9.49 -22.53 23.79
N ALA A 82 10.50 -21.74 24.14
CA ALA A 82 10.50 -20.32 23.87
C ALA A 82 10.56 -20.15 22.34
N LEU A 83 9.50 -19.60 21.77
CA LEU A 83 9.51 -19.08 20.40
C LEU A 83 10.75 -18.18 20.24
N PRO A 84 11.54 -18.31 19.16
CA PRO A 84 12.67 -17.42 18.92
C PRO A 84 12.18 -15.98 18.94
N LYS A 85 12.70 -15.19 19.89
CA LYS A 85 12.29 -13.80 20.15
C LYS A 85 12.87 -12.78 19.17
N SER A 86 13.62 -13.23 18.17
CA SER A 86 14.22 -12.42 17.11
C SER A 86 14.59 -13.33 15.93
N MET A 87 14.70 -12.76 14.73
CA MET A 87 15.27 -13.47 13.58
C MET A 87 16.71 -13.94 13.86
N SER A 88 17.10 -15.07 13.27
CA SER A 88 18.51 -15.47 13.26
C SER A 88 19.34 -14.51 12.38
N PRO A 89 20.67 -14.42 12.58
CA PRO A 89 21.54 -13.60 11.73
C PRO A 89 21.39 -13.93 10.23
N GLU A 90 21.27 -15.21 9.89
CA GLU A 90 21.12 -15.70 8.51
C GLU A 90 19.77 -15.31 7.91
N ALA A 91 18.70 -15.39 8.71
CA ALA A 91 17.37 -14.94 8.30
C ALA A 91 17.36 -13.42 8.05
N ARG A 92 18.04 -12.65 8.90
CA ARG A 92 18.18 -11.20 8.73
C ARG A 92 18.96 -10.87 7.46
N GLU A 93 20.06 -11.57 7.20
CA GLU A 93 20.84 -11.40 5.96
C GLU A 93 20.02 -11.75 4.71
N LEU A 94 19.22 -12.81 4.76
CA LEU A 94 18.31 -13.16 3.66
C LEU A 94 17.28 -12.05 3.41
N VAL A 95 16.71 -11.46 4.47
CA VAL A 95 15.77 -10.34 4.36
C VAL A 95 16.43 -9.12 3.70
N GLU A 96 17.61 -8.71 4.16
CA GLU A 96 18.29 -7.54 3.56
C GLU A 96 18.66 -7.80 2.09
N ARG A 97 19.17 -9.00 1.75
CA ARG A 97 19.41 -9.36 0.33
C ARG A 97 18.14 -9.33 -0.51
N ALA A 98 17.02 -9.78 0.04
CA ALA A 98 15.74 -9.75 -0.66
C ALA A 98 15.24 -8.31 -0.87
N ILE A 99 15.46 -7.40 0.08
CA ILE A 99 15.19 -5.96 -0.09
C ILE A 99 16.02 -5.39 -1.25
N ASP A 100 17.32 -5.70 -1.30
CA ASP A 100 18.21 -5.26 -2.37
C ASP A 100 17.72 -5.76 -3.74
N VAL A 101 17.29 -7.02 -3.83
CA VAL A 101 16.69 -7.57 -5.06
C VAL A 101 15.45 -6.79 -5.46
N ILE A 102 14.48 -6.57 -4.55
CA ILE A 102 13.24 -5.86 -4.85
C ILE A 102 13.52 -4.50 -5.48
N CYS A 103 14.39 -3.71 -4.84
CA CYS A 103 14.64 -2.34 -5.26
C CYS A 103 15.60 -2.24 -6.46
N THR A 104 16.49 -3.22 -6.65
CA THR A 104 17.34 -3.29 -7.85
C THR A 104 16.55 -3.73 -9.09
N GLU A 105 15.64 -4.69 -8.95
CA GLU A 105 14.80 -5.17 -10.05
C GLU A 105 13.91 -4.04 -10.59
N ARG A 106 13.43 -3.13 -9.72
CA ARG A 106 12.63 -1.95 -10.12
C ARG A 106 13.29 -1.16 -11.24
N GLY A 107 14.58 -0.84 -11.10
CA GLY A 107 15.29 0.01 -12.06
C GLY A 107 15.52 -0.64 -13.43
N LYS A 108 15.33 -1.96 -13.53
CA LYS A 108 15.53 -2.75 -14.76
C LYS A 108 14.22 -3.20 -15.39
N ASP A 109 13.13 -3.19 -14.62
CA ASP A 109 11.84 -3.73 -15.03
C ASP A 109 10.95 -2.62 -15.63
N PRO A 110 10.64 -2.65 -16.94
CA PRO A 110 9.74 -1.66 -17.54
C PRO A 110 8.30 -1.74 -17.01
N LYS A 111 7.94 -2.81 -16.29
CA LYS A 111 6.67 -2.98 -15.58
C LYS A 111 6.82 -2.76 -14.06
N GLY A 112 7.97 -2.29 -13.61
CA GLY A 112 8.21 -1.95 -12.20
C GLY A 112 7.31 -0.82 -11.73
N SER A 113 6.92 -0.86 -10.46
CA SER A 113 6.10 0.19 -9.86
C SER A 113 6.94 1.46 -9.67
N HIS A 114 6.31 2.61 -9.87
CA HIS A 114 6.89 3.87 -9.41
C HIS A 114 6.92 3.89 -7.87
N PRO A 115 8.00 4.35 -7.22
CA PRO A 115 8.03 4.62 -5.79
C PRO A 115 6.99 5.66 -5.36
N ILE A 116 6.46 5.52 -4.15
CA ILE A 116 5.41 6.41 -3.63
C ILE A 116 5.88 7.86 -3.53
N ASP A 117 7.11 8.11 -3.09
CA ASP A 117 7.72 9.44 -3.03
C ASP A 117 7.82 10.10 -4.43
N GLU A 118 8.21 9.33 -5.45
CA GLU A 118 8.17 9.78 -6.84
C GLU A 118 6.73 10.10 -7.31
N MET A 119 5.74 9.29 -6.92
CA MET A 119 4.34 9.57 -7.23
C MET A 119 3.83 10.84 -6.53
N GLN A 120 4.22 11.05 -5.27
CA GLN A 120 3.84 12.20 -4.46
C GLN A 120 4.38 13.52 -5.01
N ALA A 121 5.61 13.50 -5.53
CA ALA A 121 6.25 14.65 -6.15
C ALA A 121 5.59 15.09 -7.48
N ARG A 122 4.79 14.21 -8.11
CA ARG A 122 4.14 14.49 -9.40
C ARG A 122 2.79 15.19 -9.24
N PRO A 123 2.39 16.05 -10.19
CA PRO A 123 1.04 16.61 -10.19
C PRO A 123 -0.02 15.52 -10.38
N SER A 124 -1.24 15.75 -9.87
CA SER A 124 -2.35 14.83 -10.10
C SER A 124 -2.65 14.71 -11.60
N LEU A 125 -3.05 13.53 -12.05
CA LEU A 125 -3.49 13.33 -13.42
C LEU A 125 -5.01 13.52 -13.53
N PRO A 126 -5.52 14.15 -14.61
CA PRO A 126 -6.94 14.13 -14.94
C PRO A 126 -7.45 12.68 -15.03
N VAL A 127 -8.69 12.44 -14.60
CA VAL A 127 -9.30 11.10 -14.61
C VAL A 127 -9.35 10.46 -16.02
N ASN A 128 -9.36 11.29 -17.07
CA ASN A 128 -9.38 10.88 -18.46
C ASN A 128 -7.97 10.82 -19.11
N SER A 129 -6.89 10.99 -18.35
CA SER A 129 -5.54 10.77 -18.90
C SER A 129 -5.38 9.32 -19.34
N ALA A 130 -4.57 9.08 -20.38
CA ALA A 130 -4.40 7.73 -20.93
C ALA A 130 -3.86 6.75 -19.87
N GLU A 131 -2.93 7.20 -19.03
CA GLU A 131 -2.31 6.42 -17.97
C GLU A 131 -3.31 6.12 -16.84
N ALA A 132 -4.10 7.11 -16.40
CA ALA A 132 -5.12 6.92 -15.38
C ALA A 132 -6.22 5.96 -15.86
N VAL A 133 -6.65 6.09 -17.12
CA VAL A 133 -7.63 5.19 -17.74
C VAL A 133 -7.08 3.77 -17.86
N ALA A 134 -5.84 3.60 -18.32
CA ALA A 134 -5.20 2.30 -18.45
C ALA A 134 -5.06 1.60 -17.08
N GLY A 135 -4.63 2.34 -16.04
CA GLY A 135 -4.56 1.83 -14.68
C GLY A 135 -5.93 1.46 -14.11
N ALA A 136 -6.95 2.32 -14.29
CA ALA A 136 -8.32 2.03 -13.84
C ALA A 136 -8.90 0.78 -14.53
N GLN A 137 -8.69 0.62 -15.84
CA GLN A 137 -9.12 -0.55 -16.59
C GLN A 137 -8.40 -1.82 -16.12
N ARG A 138 -7.09 -1.74 -15.85
CA ARG A 138 -6.31 -2.84 -15.26
C ARG A 138 -6.88 -3.24 -13.90
N ALA A 139 -7.08 -2.28 -13.01
CA ALA A 139 -7.65 -2.51 -11.69
C ALA A 139 -9.04 -3.16 -11.77
N GLN A 140 -9.92 -2.62 -12.62
CA GLN A 140 -11.27 -3.15 -12.81
C GLN A 140 -11.29 -4.57 -13.39
N ARG A 141 -10.37 -4.88 -14.33
CA ARG A 141 -10.19 -6.21 -14.91
C ARG A 141 -9.71 -7.23 -13.89
N LEU A 142 -8.79 -6.84 -13.01
CA LEU A 142 -8.16 -7.74 -12.03
C LEU A 142 -8.99 -7.91 -10.76
N LEU A 143 -9.92 -7.00 -10.47
CA LEU A 143 -10.75 -7.04 -9.26
C LEU A 143 -11.44 -8.40 -9.00
N PRO A 144 -12.02 -9.11 -9.98
CA PRO A 144 -12.59 -10.44 -9.74
C PRO A 144 -11.57 -11.42 -9.18
N VAL A 145 -10.39 -11.52 -9.81
CA VAL A 145 -9.30 -12.41 -9.39
C VAL A 145 -8.75 -12.00 -8.03
N ALA A 146 -8.57 -10.70 -7.79
CA ALA A 146 -8.09 -10.19 -6.51
C ALA A 146 -9.01 -10.59 -5.34
N ARG A 147 -10.33 -10.58 -5.52
CA ARG A 147 -11.29 -10.99 -4.47
C ARG A 147 -11.12 -12.45 -4.07
N ASP A 148 -10.92 -13.32 -5.04
CA ASP A 148 -10.74 -14.76 -4.79
C ASP A 148 -9.40 -15.04 -4.11
N LEU A 149 -8.33 -14.39 -4.57
CA LEU A 149 -6.99 -14.50 -3.98
C LEU A 149 -6.94 -13.93 -2.55
N VAL A 150 -7.65 -12.83 -2.27
CA VAL A 150 -7.75 -12.24 -0.93
C VAL A 150 -8.49 -13.18 0.02
N ALA A 151 -9.62 -13.73 -0.39
CA ALA A 151 -10.38 -14.69 0.42
C ALA A 151 -9.50 -15.88 0.81
N ALA A 152 -8.83 -16.49 -0.16
CA ALA A 152 -7.91 -17.61 0.06
C ALA A 152 -6.72 -17.22 0.96
N SER A 153 -6.17 -16.02 0.78
CA SER A 153 -5.01 -15.53 1.54
C SER A 153 -5.37 -15.28 3.02
N ILE A 154 -6.51 -14.64 3.29
CA ILE A 154 -6.98 -14.40 4.67
C ILE A 154 -7.27 -15.73 5.37
N GLU A 155 -7.93 -16.67 4.70
CA GLU A 155 -8.19 -18.01 5.26
C GLU A 155 -6.89 -18.73 5.61
N LYS A 156 -5.94 -18.77 4.67
CA LYS A 156 -4.62 -19.37 4.87
C LYS A 156 -3.89 -18.75 6.04
N LEU A 157 -3.87 -17.42 6.13
CA LEU A 157 -3.19 -16.70 7.22
C LEU A 157 -3.88 -16.97 8.56
N ALA A 158 -5.21 -16.99 8.59
CA ALA A 158 -5.97 -17.29 9.79
C ALA A 158 -5.72 -18.72 10.31
N THR A 159 -5.53 -19.69 9.39
CA THR A 159 -5.10 -21.05 9.75
C THR A 159 -3.66 -21.06 10.26
N GLU A 160 -2.71 -20.41 9.58
CA GLU A 160 -1.30 -20.38 9.97
C GLU A 160 -1.11 -19.79 11.38
N TYR A 161 -1.83 -18.71 11.69
CA TYR A 161 -1.78 -18.04 12.98
C TYR A 161 -2.72 -18.66 14.02
N LYS A 162 -3.44 -19.73 13.66
CA LYS A 162 -4.33 -20.49 14.54
C LYS A 162 -5.38 -19.61 15.23
N VAL A 163 -5.90 -18.59 14.54
CA VAL A 163 -6.95 -17.71 15.09
C VAL A 163 -8.37 -18.28 14.90
N GLN A 164 -8.52 -19.32 14.06
CA GLN A 164 -9.80 -19.99 13.73
C GLN A 164 -10.37 -20.93 14.81
N GLN A 165 -9.99 -20.75 16.08
CA GLN A 165 -10.32 -21.72 17.14
C GLN A 165 -11.73 -21.57 17.74
N THR A 166 -12.51 -20.56 17.29
CA THR A 166 -13.85 -20.31 17.83
C THR A 166 -14.90 -20.25 16.72
N LYS A 167 -16.12 -20.72 17.02
CA LYS A 167 -17.28 -20.58 16.11
C LYS A 167 -17.56 -19.12 15.76
N SER A 168 -17.36 -18.22 16.73
CA SER A 168 -17.52 -16.77 16.53
C SER A 168 -16.57 -16.23 15.45
N PHE A 169 -15.28 -16.60 15.52
CA PHE A 169 -14.30 -16.19 14.52
C PHE A 169 -14.65 -16.72 13.13
N ASN A 170 -15.10 -17.97 13.02
CA ASN A 170 -15.48 -18.55 11.72
C ASN A 170 -16.67 -17.81 11.08
N LEU A 171 -17.65 -17.37 11.89
CA LEU A 171 -18.75 -16.52 11.40
C LEU A 171 -18.23 -15.14 10.98
N SER A 172 -17.33 -14.53 11.74
CA SER A 172 -16.69 -13.26 11.37
C SER A 172 -15.90 -13.38 10.05
N MET A 173 -15.19 -14.49 9.87
CA MET A 173 -14.46 -14.80 8.64
C MET A 173 -15.39 -14.95 7.43
N GLN A 174 -16.49 -15.68 7.57
CA GLN A 174 -17.49 -15.80 6.50
C GLN A 174 -18.09 -14.44 6.11
N ARG A 175 -18.35 -13.57 7.09
CA ARG A 175 -18.81 -12.20 6.83
C ARG A 175 -17.74 -11.35 6.13
N ALA A 176 -16.48 -11.50 6.54
CA ALA A 176 -15.35 -10.82 5.93
C ALA A 176 -15.22 -11.18 4.44
N ILE A 177 -15.23 -12.48 4.12
CA ILE A 177 -15.21 -12.99 2.74
C ILE A 177 -16.44 -12.51 1.96
N GLY A 178 -17.62 -12.53 2.58
CA GLY A 178 -18.85 -12.00 1.98
C GLY A 178 -18.73 -10.53 1.56
N ARG A 179 -18.11 -9.68 2.39
CA ARG A 179 -17.84 -8.26 2.07
C ARG A 179 -16.89 -8.10 0.89
N VAL A 180 -15.82 -8.90 0.84
CA VAL A 180 -14.88 -8.90 -0.30
C VAL A 180 -15.60 -9.28 -1.60
N GLN A 181 -16.47 -10.28 -1.57
CA GLN A 181 -17.10 -10.80 -2.77
C GLN A 181 -18.17 -9.88 -3.39
N ILE A 182 -18.70 -8.92 -2.64
CA ILE A 182 -19.65 -7.91 -3.16
C ILE A 182 -18.97 -6.70 -3.80
N VAL A 183 -17.63 -6.57 -3.73
CA VAL A 183 -16.92 -5.47 -4.39
C VAL A 183 -16.97 -5.64 -5.90
N ARG A 184 -17.41 -4.60 -6.62
CA ARG A 184 -17.63 -4.67 -8.08
C ARG A 184 -16.96 -3.55 -8.88
N ARG A 185 -16.59 -2.44 -8.23
CA ARG A 185 -16.19 -1.24 -8.94
C ARG A 185 -14.85 -0.68 -8.45
N VAL A 186 -14.02 -0.30 -9.40
CA VAL A 186 -12.90 0.63 -9.19
C VAL A 186 -13.33 2.01 -9.68
N LYS A 187 -13.08 3.03 -8.86
CA LYS A 187 -13.37 4.42 -9.20
C LYS A 187 -12.07 5.23 -9.21
N PRO A 188 -11.58 5.71 -10.37
CA PRO A 188 -10.49 6.68 -10.39
C PRO A 188 -10.94 8.02 -9.79
N ASP A 189 -10.07 8.65 -9.04
CA ASP A 189 -10.30 9.92 -8.36
C ASP A 189 -9.02 10.76 -8.33
N MET A 190 -9.10 11.98 -8.87
CA MET A 190 -7.94 12.87 -8.98
C MET A 190 -7.50 13.41 -7.60
N ALA A 191 -8.44 13.60 -6.68
CA ALA A 191 -8.17 14.16 -5.36
C ALA A 191 -7.42 13.18 -4.45
N SER A 192 -7.61 11.88 -4.66
CA SER A 192 -6.95 10.80 -3.90
C SER A 192 -5.46 10.63 -4.25
N ARG A 193 -4.98 11.24 -5.35
CA ARG A 193 -3.55 11.30 -5.74
C ARG A 193 -2.86 9.93 -5.81
N ASP A 194 -1.96 9.66 -4.87
CA ASP A 194 -1.09 8.48 -4.73
C ASP A 194 -1.71 7.40 -3.82
N ASN A 195 -2.94 7.63 -3.34
CA ASN A 195 -3.61 6.74 -2.41
C ASN A 195 -4.69 5.89 -3.09
N ALA A 196 -4.95 4.71 -2.52
CA ALA A 196 -6.20 3.99 -2.70
C ALA A 196 -6.99 4.07 -1.38
N SER A 197 -8.30 3.94 -1.45
CA SER A 197 -9.14 3.95 -0.25
C SER A 197 -10.48 3.28 -0.47
N VAL A 198 -11.02 2.79 0.64
CA VAL A 198 -12.36 2.22 0.72
C VAL A 198 -13.20 2.99 1.72
N PHE A 199 -14.48 3.17 1.39
CA PHE A 199 -15.44 3.75 2.31
C PHE A 199 -16.40 2.65 2.77
N LEU A 200 -16.42 2.32 4.06
CA LEU A 200 -17.23 1.23 4.59
C LEU A 200 -18.75 1.45 4.42
N ARG A 201 -19.19 2.71 4.28
CA ARG A 201 -20.57 3.07 3.86
C ARG A 201 -20.89 2.71 2.41
N ARG A 202 -19.88 2.50 1.57
CA ARG A 202 -19.99 2.11 0.15
C ARG A 202 -19.01 0.98 -0.13
N PRO A 203 -19.18 -0.20 0.49
CA PRO A 203 -18.18 -1.26 0.50
C PRO A 203 -18.00 -1.92 -0.87
N GLN A 204 -18.76 -1.51 -1.89
CA GLN A 204 -18.70 -2.10 -3.24
C GLN A 204 -17.75 -1.38 -4.20
N THR A 205 -17.11 -0.28 -3.76
CA THR A 205 -16.23 0.54 -4.59
C THR A 205 -14.89 0.78 -3.90
N ILE A 206 -13.80 0.49 -4.61
CA ILE A 206 -12.46 0.93 -4.23
C ILE A 206 -12.15 2.21 -5.02
N THR A 207 -11.77 3.27 -4.32
CA THR A 207 -11.40 4.55 -4.94
C THR A 207 -9.89 4.59 -5.09
N PHE A 208 -9.41 4.91 -6.28
CA PHE A 208 -7.98 4.99 -6.57
C PHE A 208 -7.60 6.38 -7.04
N GLY A 209 -6.54 6.90 -6.45
CA GLY A 209 -5.84 8.06 -6.93
C GLY A 209 -5.30 7.89 -8.35
N THR A 210 -5.45 8.91 -9.19
CA THR A 210 -5.06 8.82 -10.61
C THR A 210 -3.56 8.67 -10.81
N ILE A 211 -2.72 9.30 -9.98
CA ILE A 211 -1.27 9.09 -10.07
C ILE A 211 -0.88 7.71 -9.54
N PHE A 212 -1.62 7.17 -8.56
CA PHE A 212 -1.39 5.80 -8.09
C PHE A 212 -1.68 4.76 -9.18
N LEU A 213 -2.81 4.91 -9.88
CA LEU A 213 -3.16 4.04 -11.02
C LEU A 213 -2.10 4.07 -12.12
N ALA A 214 -1.58 5.26 -12.45
CA ALA A 214 -0.51 5.41 -13.42
C ALA A 214 0.82 4.83 -12.91
N GLY A 215 1.04 4.87 -11.59
CA GLY A 215 2.23 4.39 -10.90
C GLY A 215 2.37 2.87 -10.82
N LEU A 216 1.32 2.12 -11.15
CA LEU A 216 1.23 0.66 -11.01
C LEU A 216 1.03 -0.01 -12.39
N PRO A 217 2.08 -0.09 -13.24
CA PRO A 217 1.94 -0.54 -14.62
C PRO A 217 1.74 -2.06 -14.76
N SER A 218 2.03 -2.85 -13.73
CA SER A 218 1.90 -4.31 -13.75
C SER A 218 0.63 -4.83 -13.11
N ASP A 219 0.24 -6.05 -13.52
CA ASP A 219 -0.91 -6.74 -12.93
C ASP A 219 -0.57 -7.22 -11.50
N GLU A 220 0.68 -7.60 -11.22
CA GLU A 220 1.14 -8.01 -9.89
C GLU A 220 1.05 -6.87 -8.87
N ALA A 221 1.52 -5.66 -9.24
CA ALA A 221 1.44 -4.49 -8.38
C ALA A 221 -0.03 -4.09 -8.12
N MET A 222 -0.85 -4.11 -9.18
CA MET A 222 -2.26 -3.79 -9.07
C MET A 222 -3.03 -4.80 -8.20
N ILE A 223 -2.75 -6.11 -8.33
CA ILE A 223 -3.34 -7.12 -7.45
C ILE A 223 -2.94 -6.89 -6.00
N SER A 224 -1.67 -6.57 -5.72
CA SER A 224 -1.20 -6.31 -4.35
C SER A 224 -2.00 -5.19 -3.69
N VAL A 225 -2.18 -4.06 -4.39
CA VAL A 225 -2.91 -2.90 -3.86
C VAL A 225 -4.42 -3.15 -3.80
N LEU A 226 -5.02 -3.79 -4.81
CA LEU A 226 -6.42 -4.23 -4.73
C LEU A 226 -6.65 -5.13 -3.52
N ALA A 227 -5.73 -6.06 -3.28
CA ALA A 227 -5.82 -6.99 -2.18
C ALA A 227 -5.70 -6.28 -0.82
N HIS A 228 -4.80 -5.30 -0.70
CA HIS A 228 -4.70 -4.43 0.47
C HIS A 228 -6.06 -3.77 0.80
N GLU A 229 -6.67 -3.08 -0.16
CA GLU A 229 -7.97 -2.41 0.02
C GLU A 229 -9.12 -3.38 0.30
N LEU A 230 -9.07 -4.57 -0.30
CA LEU A 230 -10.06 -5.62 -0.05
C LEU A 230 -9.95 -6.18 1.37
N VAL A 231 -8.77 -6.19 1.99
CA VAL A 231 -8.61 -6.59 3.41
C VAL A 231 -9.25 -5.57 4.34
N HIS A 232 -9.12 -4.27 4.05
CA HIS A 232 -9.85 -3.21 4.78
C HIS A 232 -11.36 -3.41 4.70
N ILE A 233 -11.89 -3.74 3.51
CA ILE A 233 -13.30 -4.11 3.33
C ILE A 233 -13.64 -5.41 4.08
N ALA A 234 -12.74 -6.39 4.06
CA ALA A 234 -12.90 -7.66 4.75
C ALA A 234 -13.00 -7.46 6.26
N ASP A 235 -12.22 -6.54 6.85
CA ASP A 235 -12.30 -6.22 8.27
C ASP A 235 -13.64 -5.54 8.63
N GLY A 236 -13.97 -4.47 7.89
CA GLY A 236 -15.22 -3.72 8.00
C GLY A 236 -15.44 -3.03 9.35
N ASP A 237 -16.59 -2.37 9.54
CA ASP A 237 -16.88 -1.57 10.75
C ASP A 237 -16.97 -2.39 12.05
N GLY A 238 -16.97 -3.72 11.94
CA GLY A 238 -17.03 -4.64 13.06
C GLY A 238 -15.68 -5.25 13.44
N ASP A 239 -14.58 -4.76 12.87
CA ASP A 239 -13.22 -5.15 13.20
C ASP A 239 -13.02 -6.69 13.16
N SER A 240 -13.60 -7.32 12.12
CA SER A 240 -13.79 -8.78 12.03
C SER A 240 -12.48 -9.57 11.99
N LEU A 241 -11.39 -8.93 11.59
CA LEU A 241 -10.05 -9.48 11.45
C LEU A 241 -9.09 -8.99 12.54
N THR A 242 -9.52 -8.20 13.52
CA THR A 242 -8.65 -7.66 14.58
C THR A 242 -7.80 -8.71 15.31
N SER A 243 -8.35 -9.92 15.54
CA SER A 243 -7.59 -11.00 16.17
C SER A 243 -6.44 -11.50 15.27
N LEU A 244 -6.66 -11.51 13.96
CA LEU A 244 -5.64 -11.84 12.97
C LEU A 244 -4.59 -10.73 12.89
N PHE A 245 -5.00 -9.47 12.78
CA PHE A 245 -4.08 -8.32 12.74
C PHE A 245 -3.17 -8.29 13.96
N ARG A 246 -3.72 -8.47 15.16
CA ARG A 246 -2.94 -8.55 16.40
C ARG A 246 -1.93 -9.69 16.36
N ALA A 247 -2.33 -10.87 15.88
CA ALA A 247 -1.45 -12.03 15.83
C ALA A 247 -0.28 -11.82 14.85
N VAL A 248 -0.56 -11.22 13.67
CA VAL A 248 0.44 -10.85 12.68
C VAL A 248 1.40 -9.78 13.22
N GLY A 249 0.87 -8.68 13.76
CA GLY A 249 1.66 -7.59 14.33
C GLY A 249 2.56 -8.03 15.49
N ASN A 250 2.05 -8.90 16.38
CA ASN A 250 2.86 -9.47 17.46
C ASN A 250 4.03 -10.32 16.93
N ARG A 251 3.79 -11.16 15.92
CA ARG A 251 4.85 -11.97 15.30
C ARG A 251 5.87 -11.08 14.59
N ALA A 252 5.41 -10.08 13.84
CA ALA A 252 6.26 -9.13 13.15
C ALA A 252 7.14 -8.34 14.12
N SER A 253 6.54 -7.85 15.21
CA SER A 253 7.25 -7.14 16.28
C SER A 253 8.33 -8.02 16.92
N GLY A 254 8.01 -9.29 17.19
CA GLY A 254 8.98 -10.24 17.72
C GLY A 254 10.14 -10.52 16.76
N LEU A 255 9.86 -10.66 15.47
CA LEU A 255 10.91 -10.97 14.49
C LEU A 255 11.83 -9.77 14.21
N THR A 256 11.26 -8.57 14.13
CA THR A 256 11.96 -7.37 13.66
C THR A 256 12.44 -6.44 14.77
N GLY A 257 11.89 -6.58 15.99
CA GLY A 257 12.10 -5.62 17.08
C GLY A 257 11.33 -4.31 16.91
N MET A 258 10.57 -4.14 15.82
CA MET A 258 9.74 -2.96 15.59
C MET A 258 8.47 -2.99 16.43
N ARG A 259 7.93 -1.81 16.74
CA ARG A 259 6.63 -1.68 17.43
C ARG A 259 5.49 -1.72 16.41
N ILE A 260 4.90 -2.89 16.19
CA ILE A 260 3.86 -3.15 15.18
C ILE A 260 2.58 -3.62 15.88
N TYR A 261 1.79 -2.66 16.35
CA TYR A 261 0.51 -2.86 17.03
C TYR A 261 -0.55 -1.95 16.41
N GLU A 262 -1.83 -2.23 16.69
CA GLU A 262 -2.97 -1.39 16.26
C GLU A 262 -2.94 -1.16 14.74
N GLN A 263 -3.05 0.11 14.28
CA GLN A 263 -3.12 0.43 12.85
C GLN A 263 -1.92 -0.12 12.08
N ARG A 264 -0.71 -0.06 12.63
CA ARG A 264 0.48 -0.62 11.96
C ARG A 264 0.38 -2.12 11.73
N ALA A 265 -0.32 -2.84 12.61
CA ALA A 265 -0.54 -4.27 12.47
C ALA A 265 -1.64 -4.58 11.44
N GLU A 266 -2.66 -3.73 11.34
CA GLU A 266 -3.68 -3.77 10.29
C GLU A 266 -3.04 -3.55 8.91
N GLU A 267 -2.37 -2.41 8.70
CA GLU A 267 -1.73 -2.07 7.42
C GLU A 267 -0.71 -3.12 6.98
N LEU A 268 0.16 -3.58 7.90
CA LEU A 268 1.11 -4.65 7.59
C LEU A 268 0.41 -5.96 7.21
N THR A 269 -0.74 -6.26 7.80
CA THR A 269 -1.50 -7.46 7.42
C THR A 269 -2.15 -7.30 6.06
N CYS A 270 -2.66 -6.11 5.74
CA CYS A 270 -3.17 -5.77 4.41
C CYS A 270 -2.07 -5.96 3.34
N ASP A 271 -0.86 -5.46 3.60
CA ASP A 271 0.30 -5.62 2.71
C ASP A 271 0.78 -7.08 2.60
N LEU A 272 0.73 -7.84 3.70
CA LEU A 272 1.07 -9.26 3.70
C LEU A 272 0.12 -10.06 2.82
N VAL A 273 -1.19 -9.80 2.94
CA VAL A 273 -2.19 -10.41 2.07
C VAL A 273 -2.01 -9.96 0.63
N GLY A 274 -1.66 -8.68 0.39
CA GLY A 274 -1.31 -8.17 -0.94
C GLY A 274 -0.16 -8.93 -1.59
N ALA A 275 0.94 -9.12 -0.87
CA ALA A 275 2.09 -9.89 -1.32
C ALA A 275 1.75 -11.38 -1.55
N MET A 276 0.93 -11.98 -0.67
CA MET A 276 0.45 -13.35 -0.82
C MET A 276 -0.42 -13.53 -2.08
N ALA A 277 -1.36 -12.61 -2.31
CA ALA A 277 -2.23 -12.61 -3.48
C ALA A 277 -1.42 -12.45 -4.77
N ALA A 278 -0.50 -11.49 -4.82
CA ALA A 278 0.35 -11.28 -5.99
C ALA A 278 1.24 -12.51 -6.29
N ARG A 279 1.83 -13.15 -5.27
CA ARG A 279 2.60 -14.39 -5.46
C ARG A 279 1.75 -15.55 -5.98
N SER A 280 0.53 -15.69 -5.46
CA SER A 280 -0.41 -16.70 -5.94
C SER A 280 -0.80 -16.43 -7.41
N PHE A 281 -1.08 -15.18 -7.75
CA PHE A 281 -1.35 -14.77 -9.13
C PHE A 281 -0.18 -15.10 -10.08
N VAL A 282 1.05 -14.78 -9.68
CA VAL A 282 2.26 -15.10 -10.46
C VAL A 282 2.38 -16.60 -10.72
N SER A 283 2.07 -17.43 -9.71
CA SER A 283 2.11 -18.89 -9.85
C SER A 283 1.08 -19.45 -10.83
N GLU A 284 -0.03 -18.75 -11.03
CA GLU A 284 -1.12 -19.15 -11.94
C GLU A 284 -1.00 -18.53 -13.34
N THR A 285 -0.14 -17.52 -13.51
CA THR A 285 -0.02 -16.74 -14.75
C THR A 285 1.42 -16.69 -15.25
N PRO A 286 2.08 -17.82 -15.56
CA PRO A 286 3.48 -17.81 -15.97
C PRO A 286 3.72 -16.92 -17.20
N ASP A 287 4.81 -16.16 -17.20
CA ASP A 287 5.27 -15.35 -18.32
C ASP A 287 6.81 -15.45 -18.47
N TYR A 288 7.40 -14.75 -19.45
CA TYR A 288 8.85 -14.77 -19.70
C TYR A 288 9.69 -13.93 -18.72
N SER A 289 9.05 -13.14 -17.85
CA SER A 289 9.75 -12.36 -16.82
C SER A 289 10.27 -13.30 -15.73
N SER A 290 11.41 -12.96 -15.12
CA SER A 290 11.94 -13.77 -14.02
C SER A 290 11.00 -13.75 -12.80
N LEU A 291 10.98 -14.85 -12.04
CA LEU A 291 10.18 -14.92 -10.81
C LEU A 291 10.50 -13.75 -9.86
N PRO A 292 11.78 -13.43 -9.54
CA PRO A 292 12.13 -12.29 -8.71
C PRO A 292 11.55 -10.96 -9.22
N SER A 293 11.66 -10.67 -10.52
CA SER A 293 11.12 -9.42 -11.09
C SER A 293 9.61 -9.33 -10.86
N ARG A 294 8.87 -10.42 -11.14
CA ARG A 294 7.41 -10.42 -11.02
C ARG A 294 6.91 -10.25 -9.60
N ILE A 295 7.46 -11.02 -8.66
CA ILE A 295 7.01 -10.95 -7.26
C ILE A 295 7.50 -9.69 -6.56
N SER A 296 8.59 -9.06 -7.04
CA SER A 296 9.05 -7.75 -6.55
C SER A 296 8.02 -6.65 -6.84
N ARG A 297 7.35 -6.67 -8.01
CA ARG A 297 6.35 -5.66 -8.40
C ARG A 297 5.25 -5.43 -7.36
N ALA A 298 4.92 -6.47 -6.58
CA ALA A 298 3.92 -6.40 -5.52
C ALA A 298 4.26 -5.40 -4.41
N VAL A 299 5.55 -5.10 -4.21
CA VAL A 299 6.05 -4.29 -3.08
C VAL A 299 7.03 -3.18 -3.51
N GLN A 300 7.43 -3.12 -4.79
CA GLN A 300 8.39 -2.14 -5.33
C GLN A 300 8.00 -0.67 -5.14
N HIS A 301 6.71 -0.36 -4.99
CA HIS A 301 6.26 1.01 -4.71
C HIS A 301 6.79 1.54 -3.36
N ASN A 302 7.28 0.65 -2.49
CA ASN A 302 7.92 0.99 -1.23
C ASN A 302 9.45 1.21 -1.34
N CYS A 303 10.04 1.12 -2.53
CA CYS A 303 11.46 1.40 -2.76
C CYS A 303 11.72 2.90 -2.92
N VAL A 304 11.51 3.64 -1.84
CA VAL A 304 11.60 5.10 -1.74
C VAL A 304 13.02 5.59 -1.41
N GLU A 305 13.32 6.83 -1.79
CA GLU A 305 14.48 7.60 -1.33
C GLU A 305 14.20 8.16 0.08
N ASP A 306 13.02 8.78 0.26
CA ASP A 306 12.57 9.35 1.54
C ASP A 306 11.79 8.31 2.37
N ASP A 307 12.48 7.57 3.23
CA ASP A 307 11.92 6.48 4.04
C ASP A 307 11.35 6.95 5.38
N GLU A 308 10.22 7.66 5.33
CA GLU A 308 9.50 8.12 6.53
C GLU A 308 8.28 7.25 6.84
N GLY A 309 7.98 7.10 8.13
CA GLY A 309 6.74 6.50 8.63
C GLY A 309 6.13 7.38 9.69
N ASP A 310 4.91 7.06 10.12
CA ASP A 310 4.17 7.89 11.08
C ASP A 310 3.62 7.05 12.25
N ALA A 311 2.70 7.59 13.05
CA ALA A 311 2.13 6.88 14.18
C ALA A 311 1.36 5.61 13.75
N ASP A 312 0.74 5.67 12.58
CA ASP A 312 -0.23 4.71 12.06
C ASP A 312 0.40 3.74 11.04
N HIS A 313 1.48 4.15 10.37
CA HIS A 313 2.15 3.41 9.30
C HIS A 313 3.63 3.15 9.61
N LEU A 314 4.13 1.99 9.19
CA LEU A 314 5.57 1.77 9.09
C LEU A 314 6.14 2.58 7.91
N SER A 315 7.42 2.92 7.97
CA SER A 315 8.08 3.48 6.78
C SER A 315 8.10 2.43 5.66
N PRO A 316 8.08 2.84 4.38
CA PRO A 316 8.04 1.91 3.25
C PRO A 316 9.09 0.78 3.31
N ARG A 317 10.35 1.08 3.65
CA ARG A 317 11.39 0.03 3.76
C ARG A 317 11.18 -0.87 4.97
N ASN A 318 10.63 -0.34 6.07
CA ASN A 318 10.27 -1.15 7.23
C ASN A 318 9.06 -2.05 6.97
N THR A 319 8.12 -1.61 6.14
CA THR A 319 7.05 -2.47 5.60
C THR A 319 7.65 -3.64 4.84
N ILE A 320 8.54 -3.40 3.85
CA ILE A 320 9.20 -4.49 3.10
C ILE A 320 9.93 -5.45 4.07
N ARG A 321 10.71 -4.91 5.01
CA ARG A 321 11.45 -5.71 6.00
C ARG A 321 10.52 -6.58 6.85
N ALA A 322 9.41 -6.03 7.33
CA ALA A 322 8.45 -6.78 8.13
C ALA A 322 7.75 -7.88 7.30
N LEU A 323 7.36 -7.59 6.06
CA LEU A 323 6.76 -8.57 5.14
C LEU A 323 7.69 -9.77 4.89
N LEU A 324 8.96 -9.50 4.60
CA LEU A 324 9.95 -10.54 4.34
C LEU A 324 10.30 -11.34 5.60
N ALA A 325 10.34 -10.69 6.77
CA ALA A 325 10.51 -11.37 8.05
C ALA A 325 9.34 -12.33 8.34
N LEU A 326 8.11 -11.90 8.05
CA LEU A 326 6.90 -12.71 8.21
C LEU A 326 6.82 -13.86 7.21
N SER A 327 7.39 -13.69 6.00
CA SER A 327 7.37 -14.69 4.93
C SER A 327 8.78 -15.06 4.44
N PRO A 328 9.50 -15.95 5.14
CA PRO A 328 10.83 -16.40 4.71
C PRO A 328 10.83 -17.03 3.30
N SER A 329 9.72 -17.68 2.92
CA SER A 329 9.55 -18.19 1.54
C SER A 329 9.56 -17.09 0.49
N PHE A 330 9.01 -15.91 0.79
CA PHE A 330 9.03 -14.78 -0.12
C PHE A 330 10.46 -14.26 -0.31
N ALA A 331 11.20 -14.10 0.79
CA ALA A 331 12.60 -13.69 0.73
C ALA A 331 13.46 -14.70 -0.06
N HIS A 332 13.19 -15.99 0.12
CA HIS A 332 13.87 -17.05 -0.62
C HIS A 332 13.56 -17.00 -2.13
N GLU A 333 12.29 -16.84 -2.51
CA GLU A 333 11.88 -16.74 -3.91
C GLU A 333 12.49 -15.53 -4.61
N LEU A 334 12.59 -14.40 -3.90
CA LEU A 334 13.25 -13.18 -4.41
C LEU A 334 14.73 -13.42 -4.67
N VAL A 335 15.45 -14.00 -3.71
CA VAL A 335 16.91 -14.13 -3.80
C VAL A 335 17.33 -15.24 -4.77
N TYR A 336 16.61 -16.37 -4.78
CA TYR A 336 17.03 -17.56 -5.53
C TYR A 336 16.21 -17.82 -6.80
N GLY A 337 15.12 -17.09 -7.02
CA GLY A 337 14.28 -17.23 -8.21
C GLY A 337 13.59 -18.58 -8.35
N GLN A 338 13.43 -19.32 -7.25
CA GLN A 338 12.80 -20.63 -7.21
C GLN A 338 11.69 -20.66 -6.16
N MET A 339 10.51 -21.11 -6.57
CA MET A 339 9.47 -21.51 -5.63
C MET A 339 10.00 -22.71 -4.84
N PRO A 340 9.90 -22.74 -3.49
CA PRO A 340 10.29 -23.89 -2.71
C PRO A 340 9.61 -25.12 -3.32
N SER A 341 10.39 -26.16 -3.64
CA SER A 341 9.81 -27.41 -4.11
C SER A 341 8.77 -27.82 -3.08
N ARG A 342 7.51 -28.01 -3.51
CA ARG A 342 6.56 -28.79 -2.72
C ARG A 342 7.25 -30.13 -2.55
N SER A 343 7.89 -30.35 -1.39
CA SER A 343 8.29 -31.67 -0.98
C SER A 343 7.05 -32.52 -1.21
N LEU A 344 7.17 -33.47 -2.14
CA LEU A 344 6.20 -34.53 -2.33
C LEU A 344 5.99 -35.09 -0.94
N ARG A 345 4.87 -34.71 -0.30
CA ARG A 345 4.38 -35.43 0.86
C ARG A 345 4.07 -36.80 0.30
N SER A 346 5.06 -37.69 0.42
CA SER A 346 4.89 -39.12 0.30
C SER A 346 3.71 -39.50 1.19
N ASN A 347 2.77 -40.22 0.58
CA ASN A 347 1.56 -40.78 1.17
C ASN A 347 1.75 -41.31 2.60
#